data_AF-A0A519WIA3-F1
#
_entry.id   AF-A0A519WIA3-F1
#
_cell.length_a   1.000
_cell.length_b   1.000
_cell.length_c   1.000
_cell.angle_alpha   90.00
_cell.angle_beta   90.00
_cell.angle_gamma   90.00
#
_symmetry.space_group_name_H-M   'P 1'
#
loop_
_entity.id
_entity.type
_entity.pdbx_description
1 polymer ?
#
loop_
_entity_poly.entity_id
_entity_poly.type
_entity_poly.pdbx_seq_one_letter_code
_entity_poly.pdbx_strand_id
1 'polypeptide(L)'
;QSEWAVISFNTSENNILLPISAEDLVNTSVSLRWDFVVADTDNSSNTVTKVVLKPFVGPATEYTLSAQHVQEKQLKIDGLQKDMQYRATIYNGSFAMGKRDFITAAEAVNGVWTLSPYSDLAGAISKSAHGDKILLRAGVYDLSTVVPSLENKSITIEALPSQDAEKPKLYARGFTMTGTSSGLAFRGLDISGSRINEYDQELSNSQDHLWNNWLITLDVASAGFDAISFDDCIIRNYWAGIFNMNDTNRPPHKVGNSIAINNSIVHHLGGNNEAHTFHTRAGQVKKGTFTNSTYYLTNISFISIDAERNKANVVDFEFSNNTVDRSWSAGAFDFKEVKSPSTFVLKNNILSNMTSAANFFNNFAYTANDFNKQLINTNFFNVRSKSTIYGSNSSNMPVHTWELRHPNTRWNTVVPAFIMNDAQHANPNSIKEYTVSYDPGYTNAQGGDFTVAAGSALRTVDGGKAIGDPRWW
;
A
#
# COMPACT_ATOMS: atom_id res chain seq x y z
N GLN A 1 27.56 29.95 56.24
CA GLN A 1 27.60 28.82 55.29
C GLN A 1 27.25 29.39 53.93
N SER A 2 28.17 29.37 52.95
CA SER A 2 27.83 29.74 51.57
C SER A 2 27.50 28.48 50.78
N GLU A 3 26.27 28.38 50.31
CA GLU A 3 25.86 27.35 49.36
C GLU A 3 26.44 27.70 47.99
N TRP A 4 27.38 26.87 47.52
CA TRP A 4 27.85 26.93 46.15
C TRP A 4 26.83 26.23 45.25
N ALA A 5 26.10 27.01 44.45
CA ALA A 5 25.30 26.48 43.36
C ALA A 5 26.24 25.94 42.27
N VAL A 6 26.22 24.62 42.05
CA VAL A 6 26.89 24.01 40.90
C VAL A 6 26.02 24.28 39.67
N ILE A 7 26.44 25.26 38.86
CA ILE A 7 25.84 25.51 37.55
C ILE A 7 26.52 24.56 36.57
N SER A 8 25.81 23.50 36.18
CA SER A 8 26.18 22.67 35.02
C SER A 8 25.51 23.23 33.78
N PHE A 9 26.28 23.75 32.82
CA PHE A 9 25.81 24.02 31.48
C PHE A 9 26.31 22.93 30.54
N ASN A 10 25.39 22.35 29.77
CA ASN A 10 25.70 21.41 28.69
C ASN A 10 25.75 22.23 27.40
N THR A 11 26.95 22.48 26.88
CA THR A 11 27.08 23.06 25.55
C THR A 11 26.73 21.98 24.54
N SER A 12 25.80 22.27 23.62
CA SER A 12 25.51 21.45 22.44
C SER A 12 26.81 20.89 21.84
N GLU A 13 26.82 19.60 21.46
CA GLU A 13 27.99 18.97 20.84
C GLU A 13 28.53 19.86 19.72
N ASN A 14 29.74 20.38 19.93
CA ASN A 14 30.47 21.05 18.87
C ASN A 14 30.70 19.98 17.79
N ASN A 15 30.20 20.19 16.57
CA ASN A 15 30.30 19.22 15.50
C ASN A 15 31.06 19.82 14.33
N ILE A 16 32.37 19.58 14.32
CA ILE A 16 33.27 20.10 13.28
C ILE A 16 33.13 19.34 11.95
N LEU A 17 32.54 18.14 11.95
CA LEU A 17 32.36 17.37 10.72
C LEU A 17 31.30 18.04 9.85
N LEU A 18 31.67 18.32 8.60
CA LEU A 18 30.75 18.85 7.61
C LEU A 18 29.71 17.79 7.22
N PRO A 19 28.53 18.20 6.71
CA PRO A 19 27.56 17.27 6.15
C PRO A 19 28.20 16.42 5.04
N ILE A 20 27.90 15.12 5.04
CA ILE A 20 28.37 14.18 4.01
C ILE A 20 27.38 14.27 2.84
N SER A 21 27.84 14.70 1.67
CA SER A 21 27.02 14.72 0.46
C SER A 21 27.11 13.38 -0.29
N ALA A 22 26.27 13.19 -1.31
CA ALA A 22 26.35 12.02 -2.18
C ALA A 22 27.70 11.93 -2.93
N GLU A 23 28.36 13.05 -3.19
CA GLU A 23 29.67 13.11 -3.86
C GLU A 23 30.80 12.65 -2.94
N ASP A 24 30.62 12.80 -1.62
CA ASP A 24 31.56 12.31 -0.62
C ASP A 24 31.48 10.78 -0.47
N LEU A 25 30.41 10.13 -0.96
CA LEU A 25 30.18 8.68 -0.88
C LEU A 25 30.28 8.04 -2.27
N VAL A 26 31.45 7.49 -2.57
CA VAL A 26 31.70 6.84 -3.86
C VAL A 26 31.97 5.36 -3.65
N ASN A 27 31.07 4.50 -4.14
CA ASN A 27 31.15 3.05 -4.03
C ASN A 27 31.29 2.57 -2.57
N THR A 28 32.48 2.09 -2.23
CA THR A 28 32.88 1.57 -0.92
C THR A 28 33.82 2.54 -0.20
N SER A 29 33.70 3.84 -0.49
CA SER A 29 34.54 4.88 0.10
C SER A 29 33.74 6.08 0.57
N VAL A 30 34.25 6.74 1.62
CA VAL A 30 33.72 8.01 2.12
C VAL A 30 34.84 9.03 2.22
N SER A 31 34.56 10.28 1.87
CA SER A 31 35.40 11.45 2.15
C SER A 31 34.81 12.24 3.31
N LEU A 32 35.47 12.19 4.46
CA LEU A 32 35.10 12.98 5.63
C LEU A 32 35.83 14.31 5.59
N ARG A 33 35.10 15.41 5.74
CA ARG A 33 35.65 16.76 5.77
C ARG A 33 35.24 17.45 7.08
N TRP A 34 36.10 18.30 7.61
CA TRP A 34 35.80 19.05 8.83
C TRP A 34 36.24 20.51 8.71
N ASP A 35 35.62 21.36 9.53
CA ASP A 35 36.07 22.73 9.68
C ASP A 35 35.93 23.19 11.13
N PHE A 36 36.85 24.06 11.55
CA PHE A 36 36.86 24.60 12.90
C PHE A 36 36.04 25.90 12.93
N VAL A 37 35.07 25.98 13.84
CA VAL A 37 34.14 27.12 13.95
C VAL A 37 34.84 28.43 14.34
N VAL A 38 36.01 28.35 14.98
CA VAL A 38 36.83 29.50 15.34
C VAL A 38 38.25 29.25 14.85
N ALA A 39 38.77 30.12 13.99
CA ALA A 39 40.19 30.17 13.67
C ALA A 39 40.92 30.74 14.89
N ASP A 40 41.23 29.89 15.87
CA ASP A 40 42.02 30.28 17.02
C ASP A 40 43.43 30.61 16.51
N THR A 41 43.87 31.85 16.74
CA THR A 41 45.16 32.37 16.27
C THR A 41 46.35 31.71 16.97
N ASP A 42 46.10 30.97 18.05
CA ASP A 42 47.04 30.05 18.68
C ASP A 42 46.62 28.59 18.38
N ASN A 43 47.38 27.94 17.50
CA ASN A 43 47.23 26.59 16.92
C ASN A 43 47.00 25.39 17.89
N SER A 44 46.69 25.60 19.17
CA SER A 44 46.62 24.54 20.18
C SER A 44 45.23 23.90 20.35
N SER A 45 44.13 24.62 20.06
CA SER A 45 42.75 24.14 20.22
C SER A 45 42.14 23.50 18.96
N ASN A 46 42.68 23.82 17.77
CA ASN A 46 42.23 23.33 16.46
C ASN A 46 43.00 22.09 15.99
N THR A 47 43.11 21.09 16.85
CA THR A 47 43.82 19.84 16.56
C THR A 47 42.87 18.66 16.52
N VAL A 48 43.09 17.75 15.58
CA VAL A 48 42.38 16.47 15.46
C VAL A 48 43.41 15.37 15.35
N THR A 49 43.20 14.27 16.08
CA THR A 49 44.19 13.18 16.19
C THR A 49 43.72 11.91 15.51
N LYS A 50 42.41 11.65 15.49
CA LYS A 50 41.85 10.42 14.95
C LYS A 50 40.39 10.54 14.53
N VAL A 51 39.99 9.64 13.64
CA VAL A 51 38.59 9.33 13.35
C VAL A 51 38.32 7.88 13.75
N VAL A 52 37.25 7.65 14.50
CA VAL A 52 36.72 6.30 14.76
C VAL A 52 35.50 6.10 13.88
N LEU A 53 35.53 5.05 13.06
CA LEU A 53 34.43 4.66 12.20
C LEU A 53 33.79 3.39 12.77
N LYS A 54 32.52 3.49 13.17
CA LYS A 54 31.76 2.37 13.72
C LYS A 54 30.68 1.93 12.73
N PRO A 55 30.76 0.73 12.11
CA PRO A 55 29.64 0.17 11.38
C PRO A 55 28.49 -0.18 12.32
N PHE A 56 27.28 -0.24 11.79
CA PHE A 56 26.11 -0.69 12.54
C PHE A 56 26.27 -2.14 13.03
N VAL A 57 26.83 -3.00 12.18
CA VAL A 57 27.24 -4.37 12.54
C VAL A 57 28.75 -4.51 12.38
N GLY A 58 29.43 -4.92 13.47
CA GLY A 58 30.87 -5.18 13.48
C GLY A 58 31.66 -4.26 14.42
N PRO A 59 32.98 -4.48 14.51
CA PRO A 59 33.85 -3.68 15.37
C PRO A 59 34.08 -2.28 14.80
N ALA A 60 34.37 -1.32 15.67
CA ALA A 60 34.82 0.01 15.25
C ALA A 60 36.28 -0.03 14.79
N THR A 61 36.60 0.75 13.76
CA THR A 61 37.95 0.91 13.22
C THR A 61 38.46 2.31 13.52
N GLU A 62 39.70 2.41 14.01
CA GLU A 62 40.37 3.68 14.29
C GLU A 62 41.32 4.06 13.16
N TYR A 63 41.22 5.32 12.72
CA TYR A 63 42.07 5.92 11.70
C TYR A 63 42.83 7.10 12.32
N THR A 64 44.13 6.93 12.55
CA THR A 64 45.01 8.02 13.00
C THR A 64 45.16 9.05 11.89
N LEU A 65 45.00 10.34 12.23
CA LEU A 65 45.15 11.43 11.27
C LEU A 65 46.63 11.80 11.10
N SER A 66 47.08 11.87 9.85
CA SER A 66 48.41 12.35 9.50
C SER A 66 48.43 13.88 9.46
N ALA A 67 49.63 14.47 9.41
CA ALA A 67 49.78 15.92 9.23
C ALA A 67 49.11 16.41 7.93
N GLN A 68 49.12 15.60 6.86
CA GLN A 68 48.46 15.92 5.60
C GLN A 68 46.93 15.97 5.76
N HIS A 69 46.33 14.98 6.45
CA HIS A 69 44.88 15.00 6.70
C HIS A 69 44.45 16.26 7.46
N VAL A 70 45.24 16.67 8.46
CA VAL A 70 44.97 17.89 9.25
C VAL A 70 45.07 19.14 8.38
N GLN A 71 46.08 19.21 7.49
CA GLN A 71 46.28 20.34 6.59
C GLN A 71 45.18 20.45 5.53
N GLU A 72 44.79 19.33 4.93
CA GLU A 72 43.74 19.26 3.90
C GLU A 72 42.32 19.31 4.49
N LYS A 73 42.19 19.14 5.82
CA LYS A 73 40.93 19.00 6.57
C LYS A 73 40.02 17.91 6.00
N GLN A 74 40.62 16.82 5.52
CA GLN A 74 39.93 15.72 4.87
C GLN A 74 40.58 14.37 5.20
N LEU A 75 39.75 13.33 5.28
CA LEU A 75 40.16 11.94 5.35
C LEU A 75 39.31 11.13 4.37
N LYS A 76 39.95 10.39 3.46
CA LYS A 76 39.28 9.38 2.64
C LYS A 76 39.43 8.01 3.28
N ILE A 77 38.33 7.27 3.41
CA ILE A 77 38.31 5.90 3.90
C ILE A 77 37.74 5.02 2.79
N ASP A 78 38.51 4.03 2.34
CA ASP A 78 38.12 3.06 1.32
C ASP A 78 37.79 1.68 1.95
N GLY A 79 37.23 0.76 1.15
CA GLY A 79 37.00 -0.63 1.56
C GLY A 79 35.78 -0.85 2.48
N LEU A 80 34.86 0.10 2.51
CA LEU A 80 33.61 0.00 3.27
C LEU A 80 32.70 -1.10 2.70
N GLN A 81 31.94 -1.75 3.57
CA GLN A 81 30.90 -2.69 3.14
C GLN A 81 29.77 -1.90 2.49
N LYS A 82 29.17 -2.46 1.44
CA LYS A 82 27.97 -1.92 0.80
C LYS A 82 26.76 -2.15 1.69
N ASP A 83 25.74 -1.32 1.54
CA ASP A 83 24.51 -1.38 2.34
C ASP A 83 24.76 -1.46 3.85
N MET A 84 25.58 -0.55 4.37
CA MET A 84 25.96 -0.51 5.78
C MET A 84 25.91 0.92 6.30
N GLN A 85 25.19 1.12 7.40
CA GLN A 85 25.23 2.37 8.15
C GLN A 85 26.54 2.44 8.94
N TYR A 86 27.18 3.61 8.92
CA TYR A 86 28.38 3.92 9.66
C TYR A 86 28.18 5.20 10.48
N ARG A 87 28.81 5.23 11.66
CA ARG A 87 29.01 6.44 12.46
C ARG A 87 30.49 6.82 12.45
N ALA A 88 30.82 7.95 11.85
CA ALA A 88 32.13 8.56 11.97
C ALA A 88 32.15 9.51 13.17
N THR A 89 33.15 9.39 14.04
CA THR A 89 33.40 10.34 15.15
C THR A 89 34.83 10.83 15.07
N ILE A 90 35.03 12.15 15.01
CA ILE A 90 36.37 12.78 14.98
C ILE A 90 36.78 13.21 16.39
N TYR A 91 38.04 13.04 16.74
CA TYR A 91 38.56 13.28 18.09
C TYR A 91 39.79 14.17 18.11
N ASN A 92 39.97 14.89 19.22
CA ASN A 92 41.23 15.43 19.69
C ASN A 92 41.68 14.65 20.94
N GLY A 93 42.63 13.73 20.78
CA GLY A 93 43.00 12.77 21.81
C GLY A 93 41.81 11.88 22.17
N SER A 94 41.27 12.06 23.37
CA SER A 94 40.07 11.38 23.88
C SER A 94 38.78 12.19 23.74
N PHE A 95 38.85 13.47 23.36
CA PHE A 95 37.69 14.35 23.27
C PHE A 95 37.02 14.24 21.89
N ALA A 96 35.73 13.91 21.87
CA ALA A 96 34.95 13.89 20.63
C ALA A 96 34.64 15.32 20.18
N MET A 97 34.99 15.64 18.94
CA MET A 97 34.87 16.97 18.34
C MET A 97 33.77 17.04 17.26
N GLY A 98 33.17 15.90 16.93
CA GLY A 98 32.07 15.83 15.97
C GLY A 98 31.69 14.41 15.62
N LYS A 99 30.44 14.22 15.19
CA LYS A 99 29.91 12.92 14.77
C LYS A 99 29.03 13.08 13.54
N ARG A 100 29.11 12.12 12.62
CA ARG A 100 28.24 12.03 11.44
C ARG A 100 27.88 10.58 11.16
N ASP A 101 26.62 10.38 10.85
CA ASP A 101 26.11 9.10 10.37
C ASP A 101 25.97 9.16 8.85
N PHE A 102 26.29 8.07 8.17
CA PHE A 102 26.10 7.90 6.73
C PHE A 102 25.85 6.44 6.39
N ILE A 103 25.32 6.17 5.21
CA ILE A 103 25.03 4.82 4.73
C ILE A 103 25.71 4.63 3.38
N THR A 104 26.43 3.52 3.21
CA THR A 104 26.98 3.16 1.91
C THR A 104 25.88 2.63 0.98
N ALA A 105 25.99 2.94 -0.31
CA ALA A 105 24.96 2.56 -1.27
C ALA A 105 24.80 1.03 -1.37
N ALA A 106 23.56 0.57 -1.39
CA ALA A 106 23.23 -0.79 -1.80
C ALA A 106 23.46 -0.96 -3.31
N GLU A 107 23.63 -2.20 -3.74
CA GLU A 107 23.66 -2.57 -5.16
C GLU A 107 22.88 -3.87 -5.39
N ALA A 108 22.38 -4.04 -6.60
CA ALA A 108 21.76 -5.29 -7.00
C ALA A 108 22.83 -6.37 -7.24
N VAL A 109 22.55 -7.59 -6.79
CA VAL A 109 23.28 -8.79 -7.22
C VAL A 109 22.33 -9.60 -8.10
N ASN A 110 22.64 -9.71 -9.39
CA ASN A 110 21.80 -10.42 -10.37
C ASN A 110 20.32 -9.96 -10.40
N GLY A 111 20.09 -8.63 -10.37
CA GLY A 111 18.75 -8.05 -10.38
C GLY A 111 18.00 -8.12 -9.04
N VAL A 112 18.69 -8.51 -7.96
CA VAL A 112 18.13 -8.59 -6.61
C VAL A 112 18.83 -7.61 -5.68
N TRP A 113 18.09 -6.63 -5.18
CA TRP A 113 18.49 -5.73 -4.11
C TRP A 113 18.10 -6.37 -2.78
N THR A 114 19.01 -6.54 -1.84
CA THR A 114 18.66 -6.98 -0.47
C THR A 114 18.96 -5.85 0.48
N LEU A 115 17.93 -5.32 1.13
CA LEU A 115 17.99 -4.09 1.91
C LEU A 115 17.68 -4.35 3.38
N SER A 116 18.35 -3.59 4.24
CA SER A 116 18.07 -3.47 5.67
C SER A 116 17.25 -2.20 5.96
N PRO A 117 16.66 -2.02 7.14
CA PRO A 117 15.81 -0.86 7.45
C PRO A 117 16.52 0.50 7.28
N TYR A 118 17.83 0.54 7.50
CA TYR A 118 18.64 1.75 7.30
C TYR A 118 19.05 1.99 5.83
N SER A 119 18.70 1.10 4.90
CA SER A 119 19.07 1.23 3.49
C SER A 119 18.30 2.33 2.79
N ASP A 120 18.91 2.94 1.77
CA ASP A 120 18.23 3.89 0.88
C ASP A 120 17.29 3.15 -0.11
N LEU A 121 16.07 2.87 0.35
CA LEU A 121 15.03 2.23 -0.46
C LEU A 121 14.63 3.09 -1.68
N ALA A 122 14.54 4.41 -1.54
CA ALA A 122 14.19 5.30 -2.64
C ALA A 122 15.25 5.26 -3.75
N GLY A 123 16.53 5.30 -3.37
CA GLY A 123 17.66 5.14 -4.28
C GLY A 123 17.68 3.78 -4.97
N ALA A 124 17.40 2.70 -4.24
CA ALA A 124 17.29 1.36 -4.80
C ALA A 124 16.18 1.30 -5.86
N ILE A 125 14.96 1.76 -5.54
CA ILE A 125 13.84 1.84 -6.49
C ILE A 125 14.22 2.64 -7.73
N SER A 126 14.89 3.78 -7.58
CA SER A 126 15.30 4.61 -8.71
C SER A 126 16.29 3.88 -9.62
N LYS A 127 17.24 3.14 -9.06
CA LYS A 127 18.31 2.43 -9.79
C LYS A 127 17.89 1.07 -10.33
N SER A 128 16.83 0.47 -9.80
CA SER A 128 16.33 -0.83 -10.26
C SER A 128 16.02 -0.82 -11.75
N ALA A 129 16.41 -1.88 -12.45
CA ALA A 129 16.05 -2.16 -13.83
C ALA A 129 14.65 -2.80 -13.93
N HIS A 130 14.11 -2.90 -15.14
CA HIS A 130 12.88 -3.66 -15.37
C HIS A 130 13.10 -5.14 -15.01
N GLY A 131 12.22 -5.71 -14.19
CA GLY A 131 12.27 -7.07 -13.69
C GLY A 131 13.01 -7.25 -12.36
N ASP A 132 13.65 -6.20 -11.85
CA ASP A 132 14.38 -6.26 -10.58
C ASP A 132 13.47 -6.55 -9.39
N LYS A 133 14.07 -7.18 -8.38
CA LYS A 133 13.44 -7.47 -7.09
C LYS A 133 14.17 -6.73 -5.98
N ILE A 134 13.41 -6.21 -5.02
CA ILE A 134 13.90 -5.58 -3.81
C ILE A 134 13.39 -6.40 -2.62
N LEU A 135 14.31 -7.08 -1.95
CA LEU A 135 14.06 -7.89 -0.75
C LEU A 135 14.28 -7.04 0.50
N LEU A 136 13.25 -6.88 1.31
CA LEU A 136 13.30 -6.10 2.54
C LEU A 136 13.43 -7.02 3.75
N ARG A 137 14.46 -6.80 4.58
CA ARG A 137 14.53 -7.41 5.92
C ARG A 137 13.44 -6.82 6.82
N ALA A 138 13.11 -7.52 7.90
CA ALA A 138 12.18 -6.98 8.89
C ALA A 138 12.68 -5.64 9.47
N GLY A 139 11.74 -4.71 9.66
CA GLY A 139 11.97 -3.38 10.20
C GLY A 139 11.13 -2.32 9.50
N VAL A 140 11.47 -1.05 9.73
CA VAL A 140 10.72 0.11 9.24
C VAL A 140 11.45 0.75 8.07
N TYR A 141 10.72 1.02 6.99
CA TYR A 141 11.17 1.73 5.80
C TYR A 141 10.30 2.96 5.59
N ASP A 142 10.92 4.14 5.65
CA ASP A 142 10.21 5.41 5.54
C ASP A 142 10.34 6.04 4.15
N LEU A 143 9.23 6.04 3.42
CA LEU A 143 8.99 6.82 2.20
C LEU A 143 7.82 7.79 2.41
N SER A 144 7.50 8.19 3.64
CA SER A 144 6.34 9.03 3.97
C SER A 144 6.49 10.48 3.49
N THR A 145 7.71 10.89 3.14
CA THR A 145 8.02 12.23 2.61
C THR A 145 8.40 12.21 1.12
N VAL A 146 8.76 11.05 0.56
CA VAL A 146 9.27 10.87 -0.80
C VAL A 146 8.26 10.09 -1.65
N VAL A 147 8.12 10.46 -2.93
CA VAL A 147 7.29 9.72 -3.91
C VAL A 147 8.21 9.17 -5.00
N PRO A 148 8.61 7.88 -4.94
CA PRO A 148 9.42 7.28 -5.98
C PRO A 148 8.68 7.22 -7.33
N SER A 149 9.42 7.40 -8.42
CA SER A 149 8.89 7.29 -9.79
C SER A 149 9.41 6.02 -10.47
N LEU A 150 8.51 5.33 -11.18
CA LEU A 150 8.80 4.17 -12.01
C LEU A 150 8.52 4.51 -13.47
N GLU A 151 9.58 4.76 -14.23
CA GLU A 151 9.50 5.08 -15.66
C GLU A 151 9.82 3.85 -16.51
N ASN A 152 8.83 3.37 -17.27
CA ASN A 152 8.92 2.23 -18.18
C ASN A 152 9.57 0.98 -17.56
N LYS A 153 9.32 0.72 -16.27
CA LYS A 153 9.89 -0.43 -15.57
C LYS A 153 8.91 -1.07 -14.60
N SER A 154 9.00 -2.38 -14.51
CA SER A 154 8.25 -3.18 -13.54
C SER A 154 9.21 -3.73 -12.52
N ILE A 155 8.95 -3.53 -11.22
CA ILE A 155 9.78 -4.07 -10.14
C ILE A 155 8.91 -4.80 -9.12
N THR A 156 9.54 -5.66 -8.33
CA THR A 156 8.91 -6.29 -7.15
C THR A 156 9.57 -5.79 -5.88
N ILE A 157 8.80 -5.37 -4.90
CA ILE A 157 9.25 -5.10 -3.52
C ILE A 157 8.65 -6.19 -2.64
N GLU A 158 9.46 -7.08 -2.09
CA GLU A 158 9.00 -8.21 -1.31
C GLU A 158 9.76 -8.37 -0.01
N ALA A 159 9.09 -8.91 1.01
CA ALA A 159 9.76 -9.30 2.24
C ALA A 159 10.80 -10.39 1.94
N LEU A 160 11.95 -10.29 2.60
CA LEU A 160 12.93 -11.36 2.61
C LEU A 160 12.32 -12.57 3.34
N PRO A 161 12.20 -13.76 2.69
CA PRO A 161 11.58 -14.92 3.32
C PRO A 161 12.28 -15.31 4.63
N SER A 162 11.54 -15.32 5.73
CA SER A 162 11.98 -15.78 7.05
C SER A 162 10.75 -16.22 7.84
N GLN A 163 10.78 -17.41 8.44
CA GLN A 163 9.59 -17.99 9.10
C GLN A 163 9.17 -17.25 10.38
N ASP A 164 10.10 -16.50 11.01
CA ASP A 164 9.89 -15.86 12.32
C ASP A 164 9.97 -14.33 12.27
N ALA A 165 10.01 -13.73 11.07
CA ALA A 165 10.20 -12.29 10.93
C ALA A 165 8.87 -11.55 10.79
N GLU A 166 8.68 -10.47 11.54
CA GLU A 166 7.59 -9.52 11.29
C GLU A 166 7.66 -9.00 9.85
N LYS A 167 6.49 -8.80 9.21
CA LYS A 167 6.40 -8.18 7.89
C LYS A 167 7.12 -6.81 7.93
N PRO A 168 8.01 -6.50 6.97
CA PRO A 168 8.60 -5.18 6.87
C PRO A 168 7.50 -4.11 6.75
N LYS A 169 7.64 -3.04 7.55
CA LYS A 169 6.70 -1.92 7.59
C LYS A 169 7.16 -0.85 6.62
N LEU A 170 6.40 -0.62 5.57
CA LEU A 170 6.65 0.38 4.54
C LEU A 170 5.66 1.54 4.72
N TYR A 171 6.16 2.67 5.22
CA TYR A 171 5.38 3.91 5.27
C TYR A 171 5.58 4.65 3.96
N ALA A 172 4.61 4.56 3.04
CA ALA A 172 4.74 5.11 1.70
C ALA A 172 3.79 6.28 1.48
N ARG A 173 4.35 7.45 1.12
CA ARG A 173 3.56 8.57 0.62
C ARG A 173 2.79 8.20 -0.64
N GLY A 174 3.43 7.43 -1.50
CA GLY A 174 2.88 6.86 -2.72
C GLY A 174 3.98 6.58 -3.73
N PHE A 175 3.60 5.99 -4.86
CA PHE A 175 4.45 5.68 -6.00
C PHE A 175 3.84 6.29 -7.25
N THR A 176 4.67 6.90 -8.10
CA THR A 176 4.25 7.41 -9.41
C THR A 176 4.74 6.48 -10.50
N MET A 177 3.84 6.09 -11.40
CA MET A 177 4.18 5.29 -12.59
C MET A 177 4.08 6.16 -13.84
N THR A 178 5.12 6.16 -14.66
CA THR A 178 5.20 6.90 -15.93
C THR A 178 5.55 5.97 -17.10
N GLY A 179 5.16 6.34 -18.31
CA GLY A 179 5.42 5.54 -19.52
C GLY A 179 4.29 4.59 -19.92
N THR A 180 4.61 3.48 -20.59
CA THR A 180 3.62 2.51 -21.13
C THR A 180 3.63 1.17 -20.43
N SER A 181 4.75 0.83 -19.77
CA SER A 181 5.05 -0.54 -19.33
C SER A 181 5.53 -0.60 -17.88
N SER A 182 5.19 0.41 -17.07
CA SER A 182 5.52 0.40 -15.65
C SER A 182 4.62 -0.54 -14.88
N GLY A 183 5.18 -1.16 -13.84
CA GLY A 183 4.46 -2.08 -12.98
C GLY A 183 5.06 -2.15 -11.59
N LEU A 184 4.25 -2.58 -10.62
CA LEU A 184 4.68 -2.66 -9.24
C LEU A 184 4.02 -3.85 -8.55
N ALA A 185 4.85 -4.73 -8.01
CA ALA A 185 4.41 -5.85 -7.20
C ALA A 185 4.90 -5.68 -5.77
N PHE A 186 4.00 -5.86 -4.80
CA PHE A 186 4.34 -5.91 -3.38
C PHE A 186 4.05 -7.30 -2.83
N ARG A 187 4.98 -7.87 -2.04
CA ARG A 187 4.72 -9.16 -1.38
C ARG A 187 5.17 -9.20 0.07
N GLY A 188 4.32 -9.69 0.97
CA GLY A 188 4.71 -9.93 2.36
C GLY A 188 4.92 -8.66 3.21
N LEU A 189 4.37 -7.52 2.82
CA LEU A 189 4.65 -6.21 3.46
C LEU A 189 3.46 -5.69 4.29
N ASP A 190 3.74 -4.88 5.32
CA ASP A 190 2.75 -3.97 5.92
C ASP A 190 2.96 -2.56 5.35
N ILE A 191 2.04 -2.10 4.51
CA ILE A 191 2.12 -0.85 3.76
C ILE A 191 1.12 0.14 4.35
N SER A 192 1.64 1.25 4.89
CA SER A 192 0.85 2.29 5.54
C SER A 192 1.02 3.64 4.83
N GLY A 193 -0.10 4.31 4.58
CA GLY A 193 -0.11 5.72 4.15
C GLY A 193 0.04 6.71 5.31
N SER A 194 0.26 6.24 6.54
CA SER A 194 0.52 7.11 7.70
C SER A 194 1.91 7.73 7.65
N ARG A 195 2.10 8.79 8.43
CA ARG A 195 3.43 9.33 8.74
C ARG A 195 3.99 8.67 10.00
N ILE A 196 5.30 8.75 10.18
CA ILE A 196 5.98 8.33 11.39
C ILE A 196 6.70 9.51 12.05
N ASN A 197 6.98 9.37 13.35
CA ASN A 197 7.86 10.28 14.07
C ASN A 197 9.34 9.85 13.94
N GLU A 198 10.22 10.61 14.58
CA GLU A 198 11.66 10.35 14.65
C GLU A 198 12.06 9.05 15.38
N TYR A 199 11.08 8.33 15.94
CA TYR A 199 11.25 7.06 16.64
C TYR A 199 10.63 5.88 15.89
N ASP A 200 10.33 6.04 14.60
CA ASP A 200 9.70 5.04 13.75
C ASP A 200 8.30 4.59 14.21
N GLN A 201 7.61 5.44 14.96
CA GLN A 201 6.26 5.16 15.45
C GLN A 201 5.21 5.81 14.56
N GLU A 202 4.17 5.05 14.24
CA GLU A 202 3.04 5.54 13.45
C GLU A 202 2.31 6.69 14.14
N LEU A 203 2.07 7.76 13.40
CA LEU A 203 1.30 8.91 13.84
C LEU A 203 -0.19 8.71 13.52
N SER A 204 -1.04 9.10 14.47
CA SER A 204 -2.50 9.08 14.29
C SER A 204 -2.95 10.05 13.20
N ASN A 205 -4.03 9.71 12.48
CA ASN A 205 -4.67 10.62 11.52
C ASN A 205 -5.22 11.87 12.23
N SER A 206 -4.45 12.95 12.21
CA SER A 206 -4.80 14.24 12.80
C SER A 206 -4.52 15.34 11.78
N GLN A 207 -4.98 16.56 12.04
CA GLN A 207 -4.80 17.69 11.12
C GLN A 207 -3.33 17.92 10.74
N ASP A 208 -2.40 17.67 11.67
CA ASP A 208 -0.96 17.83 11.46
C ASP A 208 -0.29 16.60 10.81
N HIS A 209 -0.91 15.43 10.98
CA HIS A 209 -0.37 14.13 10.56
C HIS A 209 -1.34 13.38 9.64
N LEU A 210 -1.92 14.12 8.67
CA LEU A 210 -2.86 13.55 7.74
C LEU A 210 -2.23 12.39 6.96
N TRP A 211 -3.01 11.32 6.84
CA TRP A 211 -2.68 10.20 5.99
C TRP A 211 -2.53 10.61 4.52
N ASN A 212 -1.68 9.89 3.81
CA ASN A 212 -1.43 10.11 2.40
C ASN A 212 -2.63 9.68 1.54
N ASN A 213 -2.79 10.27 0.36
CA ASN A 213 -3.99 10.06 -0.45
C ASN A 213 -4.01 8.70 -1.17
N TRP A 214 -2.99 8.42 -1.99
CA TRP A 214 -2.97 7.26 -2.89
C TRP A 214 -1.66 6.50 -2.76
N LEU A 215 -1.71 5.17 -2.64
CA LEU A 215 -0.49 4.34 -2.64
C LEU A 215 0.18 4.36 -4.02
N ILE A 216 -0.58 4.24 -5.11
CA ILE A 216 -0.05 4.23 -6.48
C ILE A 216 -0.83 5.24 -7.32
N THR A 217 -0.10 6.06 -8.07
CA THR A 217 -0.66 6.98 -9.06
C THR A 217 -0.03 6.71 -10.41
N LEU A 218 -0.86 6.49 -11.44
CA LEU A 218 -0.43 6.55 -12.81
C LEU A 218 -0.38 8.02 -13.24
N ASP A 219 0.75 8.48 -13.75
CA ASP A 219 0.92 9.88 -14.10
C ASP A 219 -0.04 10.33 -15.22
N VAL A 220 -0.41 11.61 -15.25
CA VAL A 220 -1.32 12.18 -16.25
C VAL A 220 -0.78 12.06 -17.68
N ALA A 221 0.55 12.09 -17.87
CA ALA A 221 1.19 11.92 -19.18
C ALA A 221 1.41 10.44 -19.57
N SER A 222 1.27 9.49 -18.65
CA SER A 222 1.42 8.06 -18.94
C SER A 222 0.29 7.54 -19.84
N ALA A 223 0.62 6.70 -20.82
CA ALA A 223 -0.39 6.07 -21.67
C ALA A 223 -1.01 4.82 -21.00
N GLY A 224 -0.38 4.27 -19.97
CA GLY A 224 -0.80 3.00 -19.42
C GLY A 224 0.19 2.37 -18.46
N PHE A 225 -0.16 1.17 -17.99
CA PHE A 225 0.69 0.38 -17.11
C PHE A 225 0.62 -1.10 -17.46
N ASP A 226 1.62 -1.84 -17.02
CA ASP A 226 1.66 -3.28 -17.17
C ASP A 226 0.85 -3.96 -16.06
N ALA A 227 1.42 -4.13 -14.87
CA ALA A 227 0.76 -4.85 -13.78
C ALA A 227 0.94 -4.16 -12.44
N ILE A 228 -0.11 -4.22 -11.61
CA ILE A 228 -0.06 -3.87 -10.19
C ILE A 228 -0.49 -5.11 -9.41
N SER A 229 0.30 -5.56 -8.44
CA SER A 229 -0.06 -6.73 -7.64
C SER A 229 0.33 -6.59 -6.18
N PHE A 230 -0.49 -7.17 -5.32
CA PHE A 230 -0.26 -7.29 -3.89
C PHE A 230 -0.48 -8.74 -3.48
N ASP A 231 0.49 -9.36 -2.82
CA ASP A 231 0.41 -10.74 -2.34
C ASP A 231 0.87 -10.82 -0.88
N ASP A 232 0.06 -11.40 0.00
CA ASP A 232 0.41 -11.50 1.42
C ASP A 232 0.74 -10.13 2.07
N CYS A 233 0.01 -9.07 1.69
CA CYS A 233 0.24 -7.71 2.19
C CYS A 233 -0.83 -7.28 3.22
N ILE A 234 -0.46 -6.35 4.09
CA ILE A 234 -1.39 -5.47 4.81
C ILE A 234 -1.29 -4.10 4.13
N ILE A 235 -2.42 -3.51 3.73
CA ILE A 235 -2.47 -2.21 3.04
C ILE A 235 -3.44 -1.32 3.77
N ARG A 236 -2.96 -0.19 4.30
CA ARG A 236 -3.75 0.62 5.21
C ARG A 236 -3.47 2.10 5.20
N ASN A 237 -4.39 2.85 5.80
CA ASN A 237 -4.21 4.25 6.18
C ASN A 237 -3.95 5.18 4.98
N TYR A 238 -4.74 5.04 3.91
CA TYR A 238 -4.75 6.00 2.80
C TYR A 238 -6.05 6.80 2.77
N TRP A 239 -5.94 8.11 2.78
CA TRP A 239 -7.07 9.03 2.83
C TRP A 239 -8.00 8.92 1.61
N ALA A 240 -7.44 8.62 0.42
CA ALA A 240 -8.23 8.40 -0.78
C ALA A 240 -8.34 6.91 -1.13
N GLY A 241 -7.29 6.21 -1.57
CA GLY A 241 -7.40 4.80 -1.97
C GLY A 241 -6.07 4.15 -2.33
N ILE A 242 -6.10 2.99 -2.98
CA ILE A 242 -4.87 2.26 -3.35
C ILE A 242 -4.31 2.80 -4.67
N PHE A 243 -5.15 2.95 -5.69
CA PHE A 243 -4.68 3.28 -7.03
C PHE A 243 -5.49 4.40 -7.67
N ASN A 244 -4.78 5.40 -8.22
CA ASN A 244 -5.36 6.43 -9.07
C ASN A 244 -4.77 6.36 -10.47
N MET A 245 -5.58 6.00 -11.45
CA MET A 245 -5.16 5.95 -12.86
C MET A 245 -5.00 7.35 -13.49
N ASN A 246 -5.57 8.38 -12.86
CA ASN A 246 -5.45 9.78 -13.27
C ASN A 246 -5.87 10.03 -14.75
N ASP A 247 -6.82 9.24 -15.25
CA ASP A 247 -7.47 9.48 -16.54
C ASP A 247 -8.33 10.74 -16.48
N THR A 248 -8.20 11.61 -17.48
CA THR A 248 -8.89 12.91 -17.53
C THR A 248 -10.31 12.82 -18.08
N ASN A 249 -10.81 11.60 -18.33
CA ASN A 249 -12.06 11.31 -19.04
C ASN A 249 -12.09 11.82 -20.48
N ARG A 250 -10.92 12.04 -21.09
CA ARG A 250 -10.78 12.49 -22.48
C ARG A 250 -9.87 11.52 -23.24
N PRO A 251 -10.21 11.15 -24.49
CA PRO A 251 -9.33 10.34 -25.32
C PRO A 251 -7.98 11.04 -25.62
N PRO A 252 -6.89 10.29 -25.85
CA PRO A 252 -6.79 8.83 -25.72
C PRO A 252 -6.84 8.40 -24.24
N HIS A 253 -7.60 7.34 -23.96
CA HIS A 253 -7.72 6.80 -22.61
C HIS A 253 -6.52 5.93 -22.24
N LYS A 254 -6.20 5.90 -20.95
CA LYS A 254 -5.09 5.10 -20.41
C LYS A 254 -5.45 3.61 -20.39
N VAL A 255 -4.47 2.73 -20.57
CA VAL A 255 -4.68 1.26 -20.59
C VAL A 255 -3.76 0.54 -19.62
N GLY A 256 -4.32 -0.30 -18.76
CA GLY A 256 -3.62 -1.20 -17.83
C GLY A 256 -3.82 -2.66 -18.19
N ASN A 257 -2.78 -3.50 -18.11
CA ASN A 257 -2.95 -4.94 -18.37
C ASN A 257 -3.60 -5.67 -17.19
N SER A 258 -3.14 -5.46 -15.95
CA SER A 258 -3.71 -6.20 -14.81
C SER A 258 -3.56 -5.54 -13.44
N ILE A 259 -4.56 -5.75 -12.58
CA ILE A 259 -4.50 -5.44 -11.15
C ILE A 259 -4.86 -6.70 -10.37
N ALA A 260 -4.05 -7.03 -9.36
CA ALA A 260 -4.30 -8.16 -8.48
C ALA A 260 -4.10 -7.84 -7.00
N ILE A 261 -4.98 -8.38 -6.15
CA ILE A 261 -4.77 -8.47 -4.70
C ILE A 261 -5.05 -9.91 -4.30
N ASN A 262 -4.05 -10.58 -3.74
CA ASN A 262 -4.20 -11.93 -3.22
C ASN A 262 -3.71 -12.00 -1.76
N ASN A 263 -4.38 -12.82 -0.96
CA ASN A 263 -3.94 -13.15 0.39
C ASN A 263 -3.62 -11.89 1.23
N SER A 264 -4.38 -10.80 1.08
CA SER A 264 -4.02 -9.50 1.66
C SER A 264 -5.11 -8.93 2.56
N ILE A 265 -4.74 -8.07 3.50
CA ILE A 265 -5.69 -7.35 4.35
C ILE A 265 -5.64 -5.88 3.94
N VAL A 266 -6.78 -5.33 3.54
CA VAL A 266 -6.90 -3.96 3.08
C VAL A 266 -7.86 -3.21 4.00
N HIS A 267 -7.39 -2.12 4.62
CA HIS A 267 -8.23 -1.45 5.60
C HIS A 267 -7.95 0.01 5.86
N HIS A 268 -8.90 0.69 6.50
CA HIS A 268 -8.75 2.11 6.85
C HIS A 268 -8.36 2.96 5.63
N LEU A 269 -9.15 2.81 4.57
CA LEU A 269 -8.99 3.55 3.32
C LEU A 269 -10.19 4.45 3.06
N GLY A 270 -9.99 5.54 2.31
CA GLY A 270 -11.09 6.36 1.81
C GLY A 270 -11.73 7.25 2.88
N GLY A 271 -10.94 7.77 3.81
CA GLY A 271 -11.39 8.75 4.79
C GLY A 271 -11.97 10.02 4.16
N ASN A 272 -11.62 10.31 2.90
CA ASN A 272 -12.25 11.39 2.12
C ASN A 272 -13.73 11.16 1.78
N ASN A 273 -14.26 9.94 1.98
CA ASN A 273 -15.64 9.56 1.65
C ASN A 273 -16.05 9.83 0.20
N GLU A 274 -15.10 9.85 -0.72
CA GLU A 274 -15.32 10.20 -2.13
C GLU A 274 -14.64 9.22 -3.10
N ALA A 275 -13.50 8.66 -2.71
CA ALA A 275 -12.67 7.85 -3.59
C ALA A 275 -13.09 6.39 -3.64
N HIS A 276 -12.82 5.75 -4.78
CA HIS A 276 -12.84 4.29 -4.92
C HIS A 276 -11.51 3.69 -4.45
N THR A 277 -11.49 2.42 -4.04
CA THR A 277 -10.23 1.70 -3.75
C THR A 277 -9.32 1.70 -4.98
N PHE A 278 -9.90 1.45 -6.15
CA PHE A 278 -9.28 1.58 -7.46
C PHE A 278 -10.00 2.64 -8.29
N HIS A 279 -9.32 3.74 -8.56
CA HIS A 279 -9.87 4.90 -9.23
C HIS A 279 -9.45 4.94 -10.70
N THR A 280 -10.23 4.27 -11.55
CA THR A 280 -9.91 4.05 -12.98
C THR A 280 -10.62 5.01 -13.95
N ARG A 281 -11.84 5.47 -13.61
CA ARG A 281 -12.66 6.35 -14.47
C ARG A 281 -12.85 5.76 -15.89
N ALA A 282 -12.60 6.54 -16.94
CA ALA A 282 -12.67 6.09 -18.34
C ALA A 282 -11.43 5.30 -18.79
N GLY A 283 -10.40 5.18 -17.94
CA GLY A 283 -9.24 4.31 -18.21
C GLY A 283 -9.64 2.84 -18.23
N GLN A 284 -8.89 2.04 -19.00
CA GLN A 284 -9.13 0.61 -19.16
C GLN A 284 -8.22 -0.21 -18.26
N VAL A 285 -8.77 -1.15 -17.50
CA VAL A 285 -8.00 -2.22 -16.85
C VAL A 285 -8.46 -3.54 -17.45
N LYS A 286 -7.59 -4.22 -18.20
CA LYS A 286 -7.98 -5.42 -18.94
C LYS A 286 -8.38 -6.58 -18.03
N LYS A 287 -7.67 -6.77 -16.90
CA LYS A 287 -7.91 -7.87 -15.97
C LYS A 287 -7.83 -7.46 -14.51
N GLY A 288 -8.78 -7.91 -13.70
CA GLY A 288 -8.80 -7.75 -12.24
C GLY A 288 -8.89 -9.09 -11.53
N THR A 289 -8.03 -9.36 -10.54
CA THR A 289 -8.09 -10.60 -9.76
C THR A 289 -7.90 -10.31 -8.27
N PHE A 290 -8.98 -10.43 -7.50
CA PHE A 290 -9.03 -10.05 -6.10
C PHE A 290 -9.45 -11.27 -5.28
N THR A 291 -8.51 -11.91 -4.61
CA THR A 291 -8.73 -13.24 -4.03
C THR A 291 -8.21 -13.41 -2.62
N ASN A 292 -8.86 -14.26 -1.83
CA ASN A 292 -8.38 -14.70 -0.51
C ASN A 292 -8.03 -13.52 0.42
N SER A 293 -8.77 -12.42 0.30
CA SER A 293 -8.40 -11.15 0.92
C SER A 293 -9.51 -10.61 1.80
N THR A 294 -9.10 -9.79 2.76
CA THR A 294 -10.00 -9.09 3.68
C THR A 294 -10.03 -7.61 3.31
N TYR A 295 -11.22 -7.01 3.27
CA TYR A 295 -11.44 -5.58 3.11
C TYR A 295 -12.29 -5.05 4.27
N TYR A 296 -11.78 -4.13 5.09
CA TYR A 296 -12.58 -3.54 6.16
C TYR A 296 -12.35 -2.06 6.40
N LEU A 297 -13.41 -1.31 6.70
CA LEU A 297 -13.34 0.16 6.80
C LEU A 297 -12.64 0.77 5.57
N THR A 298 -13.07 0.33 4.39
CA THR A 298 -12.54 0.83 3.12
C THR A 298 -13.52 1.81 2.48
N ASN A 299 -13.07 2.38 1.36
CA ASN A 299 -13.72 3.32 0.46
C ASN A 299 -15.25 3.24 0.31
N ILE A 300 -15.83 4.29 -0.25
CA ILE A 300 -17.25 4.31 -0.62
C ILE A 300 -17.61 3.27 -1.69
N SER A 301 -16.63 2.82 -2.45
CA SER A 301 -16.76 1.82 -3.51
C SER A 301 -15.43 1.15 -3.80
N PHE A 302 -15.45 -0.05 -4.36
CA PHE A 302 -14.24 -0.79 -4.71
C PHE A 302 -13.61 -0.25 -6.00
N ILE A 303 -14.36 -0.24 -7.11
CA ILE A 303 -13.87 0.22 -8.42
C ILE A 303 -15.00 0.81 -9.28
N SER A 304 -14.65 1.79 -10.11
CA SER A 304 -15.55 2.38 -11.11
C SER A 304 -14.92 2.40 -12.50
N ILE A 305 -15.56 1.74 -13.46
CA ILE A 305 -15.20 1.73 -14.88
C ILE A 305 -16.28 2.45 -15.68
N ASP A 306 -15.87 3.45 -16.47
CA ASP A 306 -16.76 4.25 -17.31
C ASP A 306 -16.60 3.85 -18.78
N ALA A 307 -17.39 2.86 -19.23
CA ALA A 307 -17.39 2.44 -20.63
C ALA A 307 -18.34 3.27 -21.52
N GLU A 308 -19.14 4.17 -20.92
CA GLU A 308 -19.90 5.18 -21.66
C GLU A 308 -18.94 6.14 -22.36
N ARG A 309 -17.93 6.61 -21.61
CA ARG A 309 -16.88 7.49 -22.12
C ARG A 309 -15.80 6.77 -22.90
N ASN A 310 -15.51 5.52 -22.55
CA ASN A 310 -14.56 4.69 -23.27
C ASN A 310 -15.17 3.33 -23.67
N LYS A 311 -15.73 3.27 -24.88
CA LYS A 311 -16.38 2.05 -25.41
C LYS A 311 -15.45 0.85 -25.55
N ALA A 312 -14.12 1.04 -25.49
CA ALA A 312 -13.15 -0.04 -25.51
C ALA A 312 -12.95 -0.71 -24.14
N ASN A 313 -13.52 -0.14 -23.06
CA ASN A 313 -13.47 -0.74 -21.74
C ASN A 313 -14.20 -2.09 -21.71
N VAL A 314 -13.43 -3.14 -21.43
CA VAL A 314 -13.91 -4.49 -21.13
C VAL A 314 -13.65 -4.78 -19.66
N VAL A 315 -14.48 -5.63 -19.07
CA VAL A 315 -14.29 -6.11 -17.69
C VAL A 315 -13.95 -7.60 -17.77
N ASP A 316 -12.78 -8.02 -17.28
CA ASP A 316 -12.46 -9.43 -17.01
C ASP A 316 -11.99 -9.57 -15.55
N PHE A 317 -12.96 -9.62 -14.65
CA PHE A 317 -12.75 -9.41 -13.22
C PHE A 317 -13.23 -10.60 -12.41
N GLU A 318 -12.38 -11.07 -11.50
CA GLU A 318 -12.71 -12.07 -10.49
C GLU A 318 -12.53 -11.46 -9.09
N PHE A 319 -13.57 -11.58 -8.26
CA PHE A 319 -13.55 -11.25 -6.85
C PHE A 319 -14.01 -12.47 -6.05
N SER A 320 -13.06 -13.22 -5.51
CA SER A 320 -13.33 -14.54 -4.93
C SER A 320 -12.69 -14.85 -3.58
N ASN A 321 -13.39 -15.62 -2.74
CA ASN A 321 -12.90 -15.99 -1.40
C ASN A 321 -12.48 -14.77 -0.55
N ASN A 322 -13.23 -13.67 -0.60
CA ASN A 322 -12.91 -12.47 0.16
C ASN A 322 -13.89 -12.25 1.31
N THR A 323 -13.40 -11.60 2.36
CA THR A 323 -14.23 -11.06 3.44
C THR A 323 -14.28 -9.54 3.32
N VAL A 324 -15.49 -8.96 3.36
CA VAL A 324 -15.71 -7.52 3.33
C VAL A 324 -16.59 -7.14 4.52
N ASP A 325 -16.11 -6.22 5.34
CA ASP A 325 -16.84 -5.71 6.50
C ASP A 325 -16.86 -4.17 6.51
N ARG A 326 -18.00 -3.56 6.85
CA ARG A 326 -18.13 -2.10 7.05
C ARG A 326 -17.48 -1.24 5.95
N SER A 327 -17.70 -1.63 4.69
CA SER A 327 -17.11 -0.99 3.52
C SER A 327 -18.18 -0.62 2.48
N TRP A 328 -17.83 0.23 1.52
CA TRP A 328 -18.60 0.50 0.30
C TRP A 328 -20.00 1.11 0.50
N SER A 329 -20.02 2.36 0.95
CA SER A 329 -21.25 3.11 1.22
C SER A 329 -21.98 3.69 0.00
N ALA A 330 -21.40 3.65 -1.20
CA ALA A 330 -21.99 4.15 -2.46
C ALA A 330 -22.18 3.06 -3.53
N GLY A 331 -22.02 1.79 -3.16
CA GLY A 331 -22.00 0.62 -4.06
C GLY A 331 -20.59 0.06 -4.21
N ALA A 332 -20.43 -1.23 -4.48
CA ALA A 332 -19.11 -1.86 -4.56
C ALA A 332 -18.48 -1.69 -5.94
N PHE A 333 -19.19 -2.10 -6.99
CA PHE A 333 -18.70 -2.12 -8.36
C PHE A 333 -19.63 -1.24 -9.22
N ASP A 334 -19.04 -0.27 -9.92
CA ASP A 334 -19.75 0.60 -10.87
C ASP A 334 -19.18 0.38 -12.28
N PHE A 335 -19.89 -0.37 -13.12
CA PHE A 335 -19.46 -0.73 -14.47
C PHE A 335 -20.41 -0.08 -15.49
N LYS A 336 -20.22 1.21 -15.76
CA LYS A 336 -21.15 2.00 -16.58
C LYS A 336 -21.07 1.61 -18.04
N GLU A 337 -22.21 1.25 -18.64
CA GLU A 337 -22.39 1.08 -20.09
C GLU A 337 -21.40 0.09 -20.75
N VAL A 338 -20.92 -0.93 -20.02
CA VAL A 338 -20.05 -1.97 -20.59
C VAL A 338 -20.82 -2.77 -21.64
N LYS A 339 -20.32 -2.77 -22.89
CA LYS A 339 -20.98 -3.35 -24.08
C LYS A 339 -20.18 -4.45 -24.78
N SER A 340 -18.86 -4.44 -24.60
CA SER A 340 -17.99 -5.47 -25.16
C SER A 340 -18.10 -6.77 -24.35
N PRO A 341 -17.85 -7.94 -24.96
CA PRO A 341 -17.78 -9.22 -24.24
C PRO A 341 -16.89 -9.08 -23.01
N SER A 342 -17.49 -9.29 -21.85
CA SER A 342 -16.90 -9.02 -20.55
C SER A 342 -17.30 -10.14 -19.57
N THR A 343 -16.52 -10.35 -18.54
CA THR A 343 -16.77 -11.30 -17.46
C THR A 343 -16.57 -10.64 -16.10
N PHE A 344 -17.54 -10.84 -15.20
CA PHE A 344 -17.42 -10.49 -13.80
C PHE A 344 -17.90 -11.66 -12.95
N VAL A 345 -17.00 -12.19 -12.10
CA VAL A 345 -17.28 -13.31 -11.21
C VAL A 345 -17.11 -12.87 -9.77
N LEU A 346 -18.22 -12.87 -9.02
CA LEU A 346 -18.24 -12.71 -7.57
C LEU A 346 -18.53 -14.08 -6.93
N LYS A 347 -17.53 -14.75 -6.37
CA LYS A 347 -17.71 -16.10 -5.81
C LYS A 347 -17.16 -16.30 -4.40
N ASN A 348 -17.84 -17.06 -3.57
CA ASN A 348 -17.35 -17.49 -2.26
C ASN A 348 -16.95 -16.33 -1.33
N ASN A 349 -17.66 -15.20 -1.34
CA ASN A 349 -17.32 -14.04 -0.50
C ASN A 349 -18.21 -13.94 0.74
N ILE A 350 -17.73 -13.26 1.78
CA ILE A 350 -18.55 -12.73 2.86
C ILE A 350 -18.63 -11.22 2.70
N LEU A 351 -19.84 -10.68 2.63
CA LEU A 351 -20.12 -9.24 2.60
C LEU A 351 -20.97 -8.92 3.83
N SER A 352 -20.46 -8.10 4.74
CA SER A 352 -21.08 -7.93 6.06
C SER A 352 -21.06 -6.51 6.61
N ASN A 353 -22.12 -6.14 7.34
CA ASN A 353 -22.25 -4.86 8.06
C ASN A 353 -22.08 -3.62 7.17
N MET A 354 -22.67 -3.64 5.98
CA MET A 354 -22.52 -2.59 4.98
C MET A 354 -23.84 -1.84 4.77
N THR A 355 -23.78 -0.54 4.54
CA THR A 355 -24.95 0.27 4.17
C THR A 355 -24.61 1.09 2.94
N SER A 356 -25.18 0.71 1.79
CA SER A 356 -25.04 1.42 0.53
C SER A 356 -26.16 2.44 0.33
N ALA A 357 -25.81 3.67 -0.01
CA ALA A 357 -26.73 4.73 -0.39
C ALA A 357 -27.25 4.59 -1.83
N ALA A 358 -26.64 3.71 -2.64
CA ALA A 358 -27.01 3.42 -4.02
C ALA A 358 -27.16 1.89 -4.24
N ASN A 359 -27.28 1.44 -5.49
CA ASN A 359 -27.27 0.00 -5.76
C ASN A 359 -25.91 -0.59 -5.38
N PHE A 360 -25.92 -1.82 -4.88
CA PHE A 360 -24.66 -2.47 -4.51
C PHE A 360 -23.80 -2.78 -5.75
N PHE A 361 -24.47 -3.13 -6.87
CA PHE A 361 -23.89 -3.23 -8.20
C PHE A 361 -24.52 -2.18 -9.11
N ASN A 362 -23.89 -1.01 -9.23
CA ASN A 362 -24.41 0.09 -10.03
C ASN A 362 -24.19 -0.16 -11.54
N ASN A 363 -25.20 0.16 -12.34
CA ASN A 363 -25.11 0.27 -13.81
C ASN A 363 -24.69 -1.00 -14.58
N PHE A 364 -24.95 -2.19 -14.04
CA PHE A 364 -24.74 -3.47 -14.74
C PHE A 364 -25.73 -3.70 -15.92
N ALA A 365 -26.34 -2.68 -16.51
CA ALA A 365 -27.53 -2.81 -17.35
C ALA A 365 -27.41 -2.21 -18.76
N TYR A 366 -27.46 -3.06 -19.80
CA TYR A 366 -28.01 -2.68 -21.10
C TYR A 366 -28.41 -3.91 -21.95
N THR A 367 -29.28 -3.68 -22.94
CA THR A 367 -30.25 -4.58 -23.60
C THR A 367 -29.74 -5.54 -24.68
N ALA A 368 -28.44 -5.74 -24.83
CA ALA A 368 -27.87 -6.83 -25.63
C ALA A 368 -26.41 -6.99 -25.19
N ASN A 369 -26.11 -7.99 -24.36
CA ASN A 369 -24.78 -8.06 -23.77
C ASN A 369 -24.32 -9.51 -23.59
N ASP A 370 -23.20 -9.85 -24.23
CA ASP A 370 -22.37 -11.03 -23.93
C ASP A 370 -21.56 -10.83 -22.63
N PHE A 371 -22.05 -9.99 -21.72
CA PHE A 371 -21.43 -9.75 -20.43
C PHE A 371 -21.80 -10.90 -19.48
N ASN A 372 -20.87 -11.83 -19.29
CA ASN A 372 -20.98 -12.94 -18.36
C ASN A 372 -20.86 -12.46 -16.91
N LYS A 373 -21.97 -12.45 -16.18
CA LYS A 373 -22.04 -12.04 -14.77
C LYS A 373 -22.37 -13.25 -13.91
N GLN A 374 -21.52 -13.54 -12.93
CA GLN A 374 -21.68 -14.68 -12.04
C GLN A 374 -21.61 -14.27 -10.58
N LEU A 375 -22.59 -14.73 -9.79
CA LEU A 375 -22.66 -14.57 -8.35
C LEU A 375 -22.82 -15.94 -7.70
N ILE A 376 -21.82 -16.40 -6.96
CA ILE A 376 -21.77 -17.78 -6.49
C ILE A 376 -21.41 -17.80 -5.01
N ASN A 377 -22.14 -18.55 -4.19
CA ASN A 377 -21.90 -18.84 -2.77
C ASN A 377 -21.39 -17.62 -1.98
N THR A 378 -22.06 -16.47 -2.12
CA THR A 378 -21.67 -15.24 -1.41
C THR A 378 -22.62 -14.99 -0.25
N ASN A 379 -22.06 -14.94 0.97
CA ASN A 379 -22.80 -14.67 2.20
C ASN A 379 -23.01 -13.15 2.33
N PHE A 380 -24.27 -12.71 2.45
CA PHE A 380 -24.62 -11.33 2.73
C PHE A 380 -25.20 -11.25 4.15
N PHE A 381 -24.51 -10.59 5.07
CA PHE A 381 -24.95 -10.46 6.46
C PHE A 381 -25.07 -9.00 6.90
N ASN A 382 -26.24 -8.55 7.32
CA ASN A 382 -26.46 -7.14 7.70
C ASN A 382 -25.99 -6.14 6.61
N VAL A 383 -26.22 -6.47 5.34
CA VAL A 383 -25.98 -5.58 4.19
C VAL A 383 -27.29 -4.91 3.81
N ARG A 384 -27.29 -3.57 3.77
CA ARG A 384 -28.45 -2.72 3.44
C ARG A 384 -28.13 -1.90 2.18
N SER A 385 -29.12 -1.69 1.31
CA SER A 385 -29.03 -0.75 0.18
C SER A 385 -30.27 0.12 0.11
N LYS A 386 -30.12 1.42 -0.15
CA LYS A 386 -31.25 2.35 -0.29
C LYS A 386 -32.07 2.17 -1.57
N SER A 387 -31.62 1.38 -2.54
CA SER A 387 -32.29 1.25 -3.85
C SER A 387 -32.53 -0.21 -4.22
N THR A 388 -31.49 -1.01 -4.40
CA THR A 388 -31.53 -2.47 -4.58
C THR A 388 -30.11 -3.01 -4.40
N ILE A 389 -29.93 -4.29 -4.04
CA ILE A 389 -28.60 -4.88 -4.24
C ILE A 389 -28.28 -4.94 -5.75
N TYR A 390 -29.32 -5.08 -6.59
CA TYR A 390 -29.22 -5.13 -8.06
C TYR A 390 -30.41 -4.45 -8.75
N GLY A 391 -30.14 -3.47 -9.61
CA GLY A 391 -31.17 -2.81 -10.43
C GLY A 391 -30.58 -1.67 -11.28
N SER A 392 -31.19 -1.40 -12.43
CA SER A 392 -30.76 -0.33 -13.35
C SER A 392 -31.48 0.99 -13.15
N ASN A 393 -32.42 1.08 -12.22
CA ASN A 393 -33.28 2.25 -12.11
C ASN A 393 -33.16 2.86 -10.72
N SER A 394 -32.86 4.15 -10.70
CA SER A 394 -32.81 5.09 -9.57
C SER A 394 -34.18 5.26 -8.90
N SER A 395 -34.86 4.17 -8.58
CA SER A 395 -36.10 4.22 -7.81
C SER A 395 -35.72 4.44 -6.33
N ASN A 396 -36.07 5.61 -5.79
CA ASN A 396 -35.82 6.05 -4.41
C ASN A 396 -36.64 5.29 -3.35
N MET A 397 -36.80 3.98 -3.50
CA MET A 397 -37.52 3.13 -2.54
C MET A 397 -36.50 2.57 -1.54
N PRO A 398 -36.50 2.98 -0.25
CA PRO A 398 -35.65 2.35 0.75
C PRO A 398 -36.01 0.87 0.87
N VAL A 399 -35.15 -0.01 0.36
CA VAL A 399 -35.37 -1.45 0.45
C VAL A 399 -34.56 -1.99 1.62
N HIS A 400 -35.25 -2.30 2.71
CA HIS A 400 -34.65 -2.95 3.87
C HIS A 400 -34.38 -4.46 3.64
N THR A 401 -34.56 -4.96 2.41
CA THR A 401 -34.54 -6.37 2.05
C THR A 401 -33.88 -6.62 0.69
N TRP A 402 -33.30 -7.80 0.50
CA TRP A 402 -32.62 -8.23 -0.73
C TRP A 402 -33.62 -8.42 -1.87
N GLU A 403 -33.64 -7.51 -2.82
CA GLU A 403 -34.52 -7.61 -3.99
C GLU A 403 -33.70 -7.50 -5.28
N LEU A 404 -33.76 -8.54 -6.12
CA LEU A 404 -33.33 -8.49 -7.51
C LEU A 404 -34.44 -7.81 -8.32
N ARG A 405 -34.25 -6.57 -8.75
CA ARG A 405 -35.20 -5.91 -9.66
C ARG A 405 -34.56 -5.63 -11.01
N HIS A 406 -34.71 -6.54 -11.97
CA HIS A 406 -34.88 -6.12 -13.38
C HIS A 406 -35.24 -7.28 -14.35
N PRO A 407 -36.21 -7.09 -15.26
CA PRO A 407 -36.45 -8.02 -16.37
C PRO A 407 -35.38 -7.93 -17.49
N ASN A 408 -34.65 -6.81 -17.61
CA ASN A 408 -33.68 -6.59 -18.71
C ASN A 408 -32.21 -6.77 -18.31
N THR A 409 -31.90 -7.23 -17.09
CA THR A 409 -30.52 -7.55 -16.67
C THR A 409 -30.45 -8.98 -16.14
N ARG A 410 -30.16 -9.93 -17.02
CA ARG A 410 -29.99 -11.33 -16.64
C ARG A 410 -28.56 -11.54 -16.15
N TRP A 411 -28.41 -12.04 -14.92
CA TRP A 411 -27.17 -12.68 -14.49
C TRP A 411 -27.11 -14.05 -15.17
N ASN A 412 -25.92 -14.46 -15.60
CA ASN A 412 -25.72 -15.75 -16.26
C ASN A 412 -25.81 -16.89 -15.25
N THR A 413 -25.25 -16.68 -14.05
CA THR A 413 -25.24 -17.65 -12.97
C THR A 413 -25.44 -16.95 -11.63
N VAL A 414 -26.40 -17.44 -10.83
CA VAL A 414 -26.62 -16.97 -9.47
C VAL A 414 -26.87 -18.17 -8.54
N VAL A 415 -26.00 -18.38 -7.56
CA VAL A 415 -26.03 -19.53 -6.64
C VAL A 415 -25.72 -19.08 -5.21
N PRO A 416 -26.56 -19.40 -4.20
CA PRO A 416 -27.93 -19.88 -4.35
C PRO A 416 -28.79 -18.83 -5.07
N ALA A 417 -29.78 -19.30 -5.83
CA ALA A 417 -30.66 -18.45 -6.63
C ALA A 417 -31.43 -17.48 -5.72
N PHE A 418 -31.35 -16.18 -5.99
CA PHE A 418 -32.26 -15.20 -5.39
C PHE A 418 -33.58 -15.24 -6.16
N ILE A 419 -34.70 -15.15 -5.43
CA ILE A 419 -36.04 -15.22 -6.02
C ILE A 419 -36.32 -13.89 -6.76
N MET A 420 -36.61 -13.98 -8.06
CA MET A 420 -37.21 -12.88 -8.82
C MET A 420 -38.68 -12.77 -8.40
N ASN A 421 -39.07 -11.62 -7.87
CA ASN A 421 -40.43 -11.38 -7.38
C ASN A 421 -41.24 -10.76 -8.49
N ASP A 422 -42.26 -11.52 -8.98
CA ASP A 422 -43.31 -11.07 -9.89
C ASP A 422 -44.34 -12.25 -10.19
N ALA A 423 -45.60 -12.32 -9.60
CA ALA A 423 -46.77 -13.25 -9.94
C ALA A 423 -48.31 -12.79 -10.11
N GLN A 424 -48.64 -11.50 -10.23
CA GLN A 424 -49.65 -10.72 -10.96
C GLN A 424 -48.99 -9.51 -11.67
N HIS A 425 -47.77 -9.06 -11.39
CA HIS A 425 -46.62 -9.64 -10.70
C HIS A 425 -46.61 -9.37 -9.14
N ALA A 426 -47.16 -10.30 -8.33
CA ALA A 426 -47.56 -10.23 -6.93
C ALA A 426 -46.34 -10.27 -6.04
N ASN A 427 -46.37 -9.49 -4.96
CA ASN A 427 -45.20 -9.10 -4.17
C ASN A 427 -45.02 -9.97 -2.90
N PRO A 428 -44.18 -11.04 -2.91
CA PRO A 428 -43.75 -11.83 -1.76
C PRO A 428 -42.57 -11.24 -0.95
N ASN A 429 -42.31 -9.93 -0.94
CA ASN A 429 -41.14 -9.34 -0.23
C ASN A 429 -41.25 -9.34 1.32
N SER A 430 -41.57 -10.48 1.92
CA SER A 430 -41.04 -10.84 3.23
C SER A 430 -40.11 -12.04 3.07
N ILE A 431 -38.89 -11.87 3.56
CA ILE A 431 -37.81 -12.86 3.68
C ILE A 431 -38.37 -14.25 4.02
N LYS A 432 -38.12 -15.23 3.14
CA LYS A 432 -37.94 -16.63 3.54
C LYS A 432 -36.75 -17.22 2.79
N GLU A 433 -35.68 -17.34 3.58
CA GLU A 433 -34.52 -18.23 3.45
C GLU A 433 -33.68 -18.09 2.17
N TYR A 434 -32.87 -17.03 2.13
CA TYR A 434 -31.54 -17.17 1.53
C TYR A 434 -30.75 -18.09 2.45
N THR A 435 -30.29 -19.23 1.95
CA THR A 435 -29.61 -20.25 2.77
C THR A 435 -28.25 -19.78 3.31
N VAL A 436 -27.78 -18.58 2.94
CA VAL A 436 -26.45 -18.05 3.28
C VAL A 436 -26.51 -16.57 3.72
N SER A 437 -27.32 -16.29 4.73
CA SER A 437 -27.16 -15.08 5.56
C SER A 437 -26.81 -15.50 6.98
N TYR A 438 -25.65 -16.13 7.10
CA TYR A 438 -25.10 -16.50 8.39
C TYR A 438 -24.39 -15.29 8.98
N ASP A 439 -24.64 -15.05 10.26
CA ASP A 439 -23.77 -14.20 11.07
C ASP A 439 -22.35 -14.80 11.02
N PRO A 440 -21.34 -14.04 10.56
CA PRO A 440 -19.98 -14.53 10.57
C PRO A 440 -19.45 -14.87 11.95
N GLY A 441 -19.98 -14.22 13.01
CA GLY A 441 -19.54 -14.45 14.38
C GLY A 441 -18.05 -14.15 14.57
N TYR A 442 -17.56 -13.07 13.95
CA TYR A 442 -16.16 -12.66 14.01
C TYR A 442 -15.69 -12.49 15.46
N THR A 443 -14.49 -12.98 15.79
CA THR A 443 -13.92 -12.87 17.14
C THR A 443 -13.76 -11.41 17.57
N ASN A 444 -13.13 -10.56 16.75
CA ASN A 444 -12.99 -9.13 17.03
C ASN A 444 -12.85 -8.29 15.76
N ALA A 445 -13.95 -8.18 15.03
CA ALA A 445 -14.04 -7.40 13.80
C ALA A 445 -13.50 -5.95 13.90
N GLN A 446 -13.65 -5.31 15.06
CA GLN A 446 -13.21 -3.93 15.28
C GLN A 446 -11.69 -3.82 15.45
N GLY A 447 -11.07 -4.81 16.09
CA GLY A 447 -9.62 -4.89 16.24
C GLY A 447 -8.91 -5.47 15.01
N GLY A 448 -9.64 -5.76 13.93
CA GLY A 448 -9.11 -6.58 12.87
C GLY A 448 -8.81 -7.98 13.40
N ASP A 449 -9.86 -8.72 13.76
CA ASP A 449 -9.89 -10.18 13.84
C ASP A 449 -11.22 -10.67 13.22
N PHE A 450 -11.18 -11.19 11.98
CA PHE A 450 -12.29 -11.89 11.32
C PHE A 450 -12.10 -13.42 11.35
N THR A 451 -11.43 -13.97 12.37
CA THR A 451 -11.60 -15.39 12.71
C THR A 451 -13.09 -15.68 12.86
N VAL A 452 -13.57 -16.70 12.15
CA VAL A 452 -14.90 -17.27 12.36
C VAL A 452 -14.79 -18.53 13.20
N ALA A 453 -15.73 -18.79 14.10
CA ALA A 453 -15.69 -19.98 14.95
C ALA A 453 -15.59 -21.29 14.16
N ALA A 454 -14.92 -22.30 14.71
CA ALA A 454 -14.74 -23.62 14.07
C ALA A 454 -16.07 -24.32 13.73
N GLY A 455 -17.12 -24.07 14.52
CA GLY A 455 -18.48 -24.57 14.29
C GLY A 455 -19.35 -23.68 13.41
N SER A 456 -18.81 -22.60 12.81
CA SER A 456 -19.59 -21.69 11.99
C SER A 456 -20.10 -22.39 10.73
N ALA A 457 -21.38 -22.17 10.40
CA ALA A 457 -21.99 -22.68 9.18
C ALA A 457 -21.23 -22.23 7.93
N LEU A 458 -20.59 -21.04 7.96
CA LEU A 458 -19.75 -20.49 6.89
C LEU A 458 -18.58 -21.39 6.48
N ARG A 459 -18.18 -22.32 7.35
CA ARG A 459 -17.13 -23.29 7.05
C ARG A 459 -17.59 -24.48 6.21
N THR A 460 -18.90 -24.69 6.09
CA THR A 460 -19.48 -25.90 5.48
C THR A 460 -20.47 -25.63 4.34
N VAL A 461 -20.76 -24.37 4.03
CA VAL A 461 -21.86 -23.97 3.12
C VAL A 461 -21.70 -24.48 1.69
N ASP A 462 -20.50 -24.48 1.12
CA ASP A 462 -20.26 -24.85 -0.28
C ASP A 462 -19.78 -26.31 -0.40
N GLY A 463 -20.67 -27.26 -0.10
CA GLY A 463 -20.33 -28.69 -0.15
C GLY A 463 -19.16 -29.06 0.78
N GLY A 464 -19.07 -28.41 1.94
CA GLY A 464 -17.98 -28.57 2.91
C GLY A 464 -16.80 -27.60 2.73
N LYS A 465 -16.89 -26.62 1.82
CA LYS A 465 -15.88 -25.56 1.66
C LYS A 465 -16.26 -24.28 2.40
N ALA A 466 -15.22 -23.61 2.88
CA ALA A 466 -15.23 -22.28 3.44
C ALA A 466 -15.74 -21.23 2.45
N ILE A 467 -16.53 -20.27 2.93
CA ILE A 467 -16.85 -19.02 2.22
C ILE A 467 -16.11 -17.86 2.92
N GLY A 468 -15.59 -16.93 2.12
CA GLY A 468 -14.83 -15.76 2.59
C GLY A 468 -13.33 -15.96 2.52
N ASP A 469 -12.59 -15.02 3.14
CA ASP A 469 -11.14 -15.11 3.29
C ASP A 469 -10.75 -16.37 4.05
N PRO A 470 -10.01 -17.32 3.44
CA PRO A 470 -9.75 -18.62 4.03
C PRO A 470 -8.79 -18.56 5.22
N ARG A 471 -8.13 -17.42 5.45
CA ARG A 471 -7.20 -17.29 6.57
C ARG A 471 -7.89 -17.29 7.92
N TRP A 472 -9.14 -16.76 8.01
CA TRP A 472 -9.91 -16.61 9.26
C TRP A 472 -9.00 -16.45 10.48
N TRP A 473 -8.29 -15.33 10.42
CA TRP A 473 -7.13 -14.84 11.14
C TRP A 473 -7.42 -14.46 12.57
#